data_AF-A0A3A5A0T4-F1
#
_entry.id   AF-A0A3A5A0T4-F1
#
_cell.length_a   1.000
_cell.length_b   1.000
_cell.length_c   1.000
_cell.angle_alpha   90.00
_cell.angle_beta   90.00
_cell.angle_gamma   90.00
#
_symmetry.space_group_name_H-M   'P 1'
#
loop_
_entity.id
_entity.type
_entity.pdbx_description
1 polymer ?
#
loop_
_entity_poly.entity_id
_entity_poly.type
_entity_poly.pdbx_seq_one_letter_code
_entity_poly.pdbx_strand_id
1 'polypeptide(L)'
;MASMTKDQIARMVAEKIRLRKRKRERQQFLFPEMNQLPLTRKRASAIVNTLFEIMARALERGDFVIISGFGKFQVKFKWARKGRNPRTGESIVLESRRVVTFHASKRMRTME
;
A
#
# COMPACT_ATOMS: atom_id res chain seq x y z
N MET A 1 -25.93 -14.47 50.70
CA MET A 1 -25.99 -13.30 49.78
C MET A 1 -24.80 -13.41 48.83
N ALA A 2 -25.02 -13.44 47.52
CA ALA A 2 -23.93 -13.53 46.56
C ALA A 2 -23.11 -12.23 46.58
N SER A 3 -21.84 -12.31 46.95
CA SER A 3 -20.91 -11.18 46.92
C SER A 3 -20.38 -11.03 45.50
N MET A 4 -20.52 -9.82 44.93
CA MET A 4 -19.95 -9.51 43.63
C MET A 4 -18.50 -9.06 43.83
N THR A 5 -17.57 -9.78 43.21
CA THR A 5 -16.14 -9.48 43.28
C THR A 5 -15.78 -8.30 42.38
N LYS A 6 -14.70 -7.58 42.71
CA LYS A 6 -14.17 -6.46 41.91
C LYS A 6 -13.92 -6.85 40.45
N ASP A 7 -13.49 -8.08 40.21
CA ASP A 7 -13.26 -8.64 38.89
C ASP A 7 -14.55 -8.79 38.08
N GLN A 8 -15.64 -9.20 38.72
CA GLN A 8 -16.95 -9.29 38.07
C GLN A 8 -17.48 -7.90 37.71
N ILE A 9 -17.34 -6.92 38.60
CA ILE A 9 -17.69 -5.51 38.31
C ILE A 9 -16.87 -4.99 37.13
N ALA A 10 -15.56 -5.20 37.14
CA ALA A 10 -14.67 -4.73 36.09
C ALA A 10 -15.03 -5.33 34.71
N ARG A 11 -15.37 -6.62 34.64
CA ARG A 11 -15.81 -7.28 33.40
C ARG A 11 -17.14 -6.71 32.90
N MET A 12 -18.13 -6.58 33.78
CA MET A 12 -19.45 -6.05 33.43
C MET A 12 -19.38 -4.60 32.94
N VAL A 13 -18.54 -3.76 33.58
CA VAL A 13 -18.30 -2.37 33.16
C VAL A 13 -17.59 -2.33 31.81
N ALA A 14 -16.57 -3.16 31.60
CA ALA A 14 -15.85 -3.24 30.34
C ALA A 14 -16.75 -3.69 29.17
N GLU A 15 -17.66 -4.63 29.43
CA GLU A 15 -18.62 -5.13 28.44
C GLU A 15 -19.70 -4.08 28.12
N LYS A 16 -20.26 -3.43 29.14
CA LYS A 16 -21.30 -2.40 28.99
C LYS A 16 -20.80 -1.14 28.25
N ILE A 17 -19.54 -0.76 28.45
CA ILE A 17 -18.93 0.41 27.78
C ILE A 17 -18.26 0.02 26.44
N ARG A 18 -18.33 -1.26 26.03
CA ARG A 18 -17.64 -1.78 24.83
C ARG A 18 -16.13 -1.45 24.81
N LEU A 19 -15.49 -1.44 25.99
CA LEU A 19 -14.04 -1.26 26.12
C LEU A 19 -13.30 -2.55 25.70
N ARG A 20 -13.52 -3.02 24.47
CA ARG A 20 -12.57 -3.94 23.84
C ARG A 20 -11.30 -3.13 23.61
N LYS A 21 -10.29 -3.29 24.48
CA LYS A 21 -8.92 -2.94 24.10
C LYS A 21 -8.63 -3.75 22.85
N ARG A 22 -8.75 -3.13 21.68
CA ARG A 22 -8.29 -3.71 20.43
C ARG A 22 -6.85 -4.12 20.72
N LYS A 23 -6.55 -5.42 20.74
CA LYS A 23 -5.19 -5.93 20.79
C LYS A 23 -4.56 -5.35 19.52
N ARG A 24 -3.90 -4.18 19.64
CA ARG A 24 -3.17 -3.61 18.52
C ARG A 24 -2.09 -4.65 18.26
N GLU A 25 -2.25 -5.42 17.20
CA GLU A 25 -1.16 -6.25 16.70
C GLU A 25 0.06 -5.34 16.62
N ARG A 26 1.23 -5.88 17.01
CA ARG A 26 2.48 -5.12 16.86
C ARG A 26 2.49 -4.60 15.43
N GLN A 27 2.59 -3.27 15.29
CA GLN A 27 2.61 -2.65 13.99
C GLN A 27 3.70 -3.34 13.18
N GLN A 28 3.30 -4.10 12.16
CA GLN A 28 4.26 -4.75 11.28
C GLN A 28 5.04 -3.62 10.62
N PHE A 29 6.36 -3.65 10.79
CA PHE A 29 7.24 -2.61 10.27
C PHE A 29 7.24 -2.67 8.75
N LEU A 30 7.16 -1.50 8.11
CA LEU A 30 7.18 -1.41 6.65
C LEU A 30 8.53 -1.86 6.07
N PHE A 31 9.62 -1.62 6.81
CA PHE A 31 10.99 -2.01 6.47
C PHE A 31 11.66 -2.62 7.71
N PRO A 32 11.47 -3.93 7.97
CA PRO A 32 12.11 -4.58 9.12
C PRO A 32 13.64 -4.51 9.06
N GLU A 33 14.22 -4.38 7.87
CA GLU A 33 15.66 -4.24 7.62
C GLU A 33 16.25 -2.95 8.21
N MET A 34 15.41 -1.92 8.43
CA MET A 34 15.86 -0.67 9.06
C MET A 34 16.14 -0.83 10.56
N ASN A 35 15.80 -1.99 11.16
CA ASN A 35 15.97 -2.29 12.59
C ASN A 35 15.50 -1.15 13.52
N GLN A 36 14.44 -0.42 13.12
CA GLN A 36 13.94 0.73 13.86
C GLN A 36 12.77 0.39 14.78
N LEU A 37 12.78 1.06 15.94
CA LEU A 37 11.72 1.19 16.94
C LEU A 37 10.35 1.59 16.34
N PRO A 38 9.24 1.45 17.10
CA PRO A 38 7.92 1.92 16.68
C PRO A 38 7.97 3.32 16.06
N LEU A 39 7.51 3.42 14.81
CA LEU A 39 7.56 4.65 14.03
C LEU A 39 6.47 5.62 14.50
N THR A 40 6.82 6.88 14.69
CA THR A 40 5.82 7.94 14.79
C THR A 40 5.10 8.10 13.45
N ARG A 41 3.86 8.58 13.46
CA ARG A 41 3.09 8.83 12.22
C ARG A 41 3.86 9.70 11.23
N LYS A 42 4.59 10.72 11.72
CA LYS A 42 5.43 11.60 10.91
C LYS A 42 6.56 10.83 10.21
N ARG A 43 7.28 9.98 10.94
CA ARG A 43 8.36 9.16 10.37
C ARG A 43 7.83 8.15 9.35
N ALA A 44 6.73 7.47 9.67
CA ALA A 44 6.10 6.53 8.74
C ALA A 44 5.68 7.21 7.44
N SER A 45 5.08 8.41 7.52
CA SER A 45 4.72 9.19 6.34
C SER A 45 5.95 9.61 5.52
N ALA A 46 7.02 10.06 6.19
CA ALA A 46 8.25 10.44 5.51
C ALA A 46 8.86 9.26 4.75
N ILE A 47 8.94 8.10 5.39
CA ILE A 47 9.45 6.86 4.80
C ILE A 47 8.66 6.47 3.53
N VAL A 48 7.33 6.47 3.60
CA VAL A 48 6.47 6.12 2.45
C VAL A 48 6.64 7.14 1.31
N ASN A 49 6.70 8.43 1.62
CA ASN A 49 6.89 9.46 0.61
C ASN A 49 8.25 9.32 -0.08
N THR A 50 9.33 9.13 0.69
CA THR A 50 10.67 8.93 0.15
C THR A 50 10.77 7.66 -0.69
N LEU A 51 10.09 6.57 -0.30
CA LEU A 51 10.01 5.36 -1.14
C LEU A 51 9.46 5.69 -2.52
N PHE A 52 8.31 6.36 -2.61
CA PHE A 52 7.70 6.68 -3.89
C PHE A 52 8.55 7.65 -4.72
N GLU A 53 9.22 8.59 -4.07
CA GLU A 53 10.13 9.52 -4.76
C GLU A 53 11.32 8.78 -5.38
N ILE A 54 11.95 7.86 -4.65
CA ILE A 54 13.05 7.04 -5.17
C ILE A 54 12.57 6.20 -6.36
N MET A 55 11.39 5.58 -6.24
CA MET A 55 10.80 4.78 -7.31
C MET A 55 10.51 5.63 -8.55
N ALA A 56 9.94 6.83 -8.38
CA ALA A 56 9.64 7.75 -9.47
C ALA A 56 10.92 8.15 -10.22
N ARG A 57 11.96 8.58 -9.51
CA ARG A 57 13.25 8.97 -10.10
C ARG A 57 13.91 7.81 -10.88
N ALA A 58 13.80 6.57 -10.37
CA ALA A 58 14.28 5.40 -11.09
C ALA A 58 13.51 5.17 -12.40
N LEU A 59 12.19 5.25 -12.37
CA LEU A 59 11.34 5.06 -13.54
C LEU A 59 11.52 6.19 -14.57
N GLU A 60 11.74 7.43 -14.15
CA GLU A 60 12.05 8.56 -15.04
C GLU A 60 13.28 8.29 -15.91
N ARG A 61 14.34 7.73 -15.31
CA ARG A 61 15.55 7.29 -16.03
C ARG A 61 15.33 6.07 -16.93
N GLY A 62 14.23 5.36 -16.75
CA GLY A 62 13.91 4.13 -17.49
C GLY A 62 14.34 2.85 -16.77
N ASP A 63 14.83 2.96 -15.53
CA ASP A 63 15.23 1.81 -14.73
C ASP A 63 14.01 0.95 -14.35
N PHE A 64 14.26 -0.32 -14.04
CA PHE A 64 13.25 -1.19 -13.46
C PHE A 64 13.25 -1.09 -11.93
N VAL A 65 12.06 -1.08 -11.32
CA VAL A 65 11.90 -1.24 -9.88
C VAL A 65 11.29 -2.62 -9.63
N ILE A 66 12.00 -3.48 -8.89
CA ILE A 66 11.56 -4.84 -8.56
C ILE A 66 11.42 -4.95 -7.05
N ILE A 67 10.23 -5.33 -6.59
CA ILE A 67 9.95 -5.59 -5.17
C ILE A 67 9.61 -7.08 -5.06
N SER A 68 10.51 -7.84 -4.41
CA SER A 68 10.36 -9.29 -4.26
C SER A 68 9.04 -9.64 -3.58
N GLY A 69 8.35 -10.66 -4.10
CA GLY A 69 7.02 -11.06 -3.61
C GLY A 69 5.87 -10.11 -3.94
N PHE A 70 6.14 -8.90 -4.44
CA PHE A 70 5.12 -7.94 -4.86
C PHE A 70 5.03 -7.85 -6.38
N GLY A 71 6.06 -7.33 -7.06
CA GLY A 71 6.05 -7.23 -8.52
C GLY A 71 7.14 -6.33 -9.09
N LYS A 72 7.02 -6.07 -10.40
CA LYS A 72 7.95 -5.25 -11.18
C LYS A 72 7.24 -4.03 -11.76
N PHE A 73 7.82 -2.84 -11.58
CA PHE A 73 7.47 -1.64 -12.31
C PHE A 73 8.49 -1.41 -13.43
N GLN A 74 7.98 -1.05 -14.60
CA GLN A 74 8.81 -0.73 -15.75
C GLN A 74 8.17 0.31 -16.65
N VAL A 75 8.99 1.15 -17.26
CA VAL A 75 8.53 2.09 -18.28
C VAL A 75 8.48 1.39 -19.64
N LYS A 76 7.34 1.52 -20.32
CA LYS A 76 7.15 1.07 -21.70
C LYS A 76 6.88 2.26 -22.59
N PHE A 77 7.51 2.27 -23.76
CA PHE A 77 7.15 3.20 -24.82
C PHE A 77 5.87 2.72 -25.51
N LYS A 78 4.97 3.65 -25.81
CA LYS A 78 3.76 3.43 -26.60
C LYS A 78 3.86 4.31 -27.82
N TRP A 79 3.89 3.70 -29.00
CA TRP A 79 3.88 4.40 -30.28
C TRP A 79 2.53 5.06 -30.53
N ALA A 80 2.57 6.16 -31.28
CA ALA A 80 1.38 6.83 -31.75
C ALA A 80 0.49 5.88 -32.54
N ARG A 81 -0.82 5.97 -32.32
CA ARG A 81 -1.81 5.11 -32.99
C ARG A 81 -3.16 5.79 -33.09
N LYS A 82 -3.97 5.34 -34.04
CA LYS A 82 -5.37 5.78 -34.14
C LYS A 82 -6.18 5.17 -32.98
N GLY A 83 -6.92 6.02 -32.28
CA GLY A 83 -7.95 5.68 -31.31
C GLY A 83 -9.30 6.22 -31.75
N ARG A 84 -10.29 6.12 -30.86
CA ARG A 84 -11.63 6.69 -31.06
C ARG A 84 -12.08 7.40 -29.80
N ASN A 85 -12.83 8.49 -29.96
CA ASN A 85 -13.54 9.12 -28.85
C ASN A 85 -14.65 8.16 -28.39
N PRO A 86 -14.65 7.67 -27.12
CA PRO A 86 -15.68 6.75 -26.64
C PRO A 86 -17.10 7.30 -26.70
N ARG A 87 -17.27 8.63 -26.71
CA ARG A 87 -18.58 9.31 -26.75
C ARG A 87 -19.11 9.55 -28.16
N THR A 88 -18.25 9.92 -29.12
CA THR A 88 -18.67 10.31 -30.49
C THR A 88 -18.30 9.29 -31.57
N GLY A 89 -17.36 8.38 -31.29
CA GLY A 89 -16.85 7.40 -32.26
C GLY A 89 -15.82 7.95 -33.25
N GLU A 90 -15.60 9.27 -33.28
CA GLU A 90 -14.66 9.94 -34.18
C GLU A 90 -13.22 9.45 -33.96
N SER A 91 -12.44 9.40 -35.04
CA SER A 91 -11.05 8.98 -34.98
C SER A 91 -10.19 10.08 -34.37
N ILE A 92 -9.39 9.70 -33.37
CA ILE A 92 -8.40 10.57 -32.73
C ILE A 92 -7.01 9.96 -32.84
N VAL A 93 -5.96 10.79 -32.87
CA VAL A 93 -4.58 10.31 -32.80
C VAL A 93 -4.14 10.31 -31.34
N LEU A 94 -3.75 9.14 -30.84
CA LEU A 94 -3.10 9.00 -29.54
C LEU A 94 -1.60 9.15 -29.77
N GLU A 95 -1.00 10.20 -29.20
CA GLU A 95 0.43 10.48 -29.37
C GLU A 95 1.33 9.43 -28.71
N SER A 96 2.57 9.38 -29.18
CA SER A 96 3.62 8.56 -28.60
C SER A 96 3.92 9.01 -27.17
N ARG A 97 4.03 8.07 -26.23
CA ARG A 97 4.30 8.39 -24.82
C ARG A 97 5.00 7.27 -24.08
N ARG A 98 5.63 7.61 -22.96
CA ARG A 98 6.15 6.65 -21.97
C ARG A 98 5.06 6.38 -20.93
N VAL A 99 4.84 5.11 -20.60
CA VAL A 99 3.89 4.70 -19.56
C VAL A 99 4.56 3.78 -18.56
N VAL A 100 4.28 3.96 -17.28
CA VAL A 100 4.68 3.01 -16.24
C VAL A 100 3.71 1.83 -16.27
N THR A 101 4.24 0.61 -16.21
CA THR A 101 3.45 -0.62 -16.14
C THR A 101 3.89 -1.46 -14.96
N PHE A 102 2.91 -1.99 -14.23
CA PHE A 102 3.14 -2.91 -13.11
C PHE A 102 2.86 -4.34 -13.53
N HIS A 103 3.75 -5.26 -13.16
CA HIS A 103 3.62 -6.70 -13.38
C HIS A 103 3.65 -7.38 -12.02
N ALA A 104 2.49 -7.89 -11.58
CA ALA A 104 2.36 -8.57 -10.31
C ALA A 104 3.17 -9.88 -10.28
N SER A 105 3.85 -10.12 -9.16
CA SER A 105 4.56 -11.37 -8.92
C SER A 105 3.59 -12.55 -8.87
N LYS A 106 4.11 -13.79 -8.96
CA LYS A 106 3.28 -14.98 -8.75
C LYS A 106 2.69 -14.97 -7.33
N ARG A 107 3.53 -14.70 -6.33
CA ARG A 107 3.14 -14.63 -4.92
C ARG A 107 1.99 -13.64 -4.69
N MET A 108 2.07 -12.44 -5.24
CA MET A 108 1.02 -11.44 -5.09
C MET A 108 -0.31 -11.87 -5.75
N ARG A 109 -0.25 -12.61 -6.86
CA ARG A 109 -1.45 -13.10 -7.56
C ARG A 109 -2.14 -14.25 -6.85
N THR A 110 -1.40 -15.03 -6.06
CA THR A 110 -1.91 -16.22 -5.35
C THR A 110 -2.20 -15.95 -3.87
N MET A 111 -2.05 -14.72 -3.39
CA MET A 111 -2.47 -14.35 -2.03
C MET A 111 -4.00 -14.23 -2.01
N GLU A 112 -4.68 -15.31 -1.66
CA GLU A 112 -6.03 -15.30 -1.08
C GLU A 112 -5.99 -14.89 0.39
#